data_AF-A0A4Q1B0C7-F1
#
_entry.id   AF-A0A4Q1B0C7-F1
#
_cell.length_a   1.000
_cell.length_b   1.000
_cell.length_c   1.000
_cell.angle_alpha   90.00
_cell.angle_beta   90.00
_cell.angle_gamma   90.00
#
_symmetry.space_group_name_H-M   'P 1'
#
loop_
_entity.id
_entity.type
_entity.pdbx_description
1 polymer ?
#
loop_
_entity_poly.entity_id
_entity_poly.type
_entity_poly.pdbx_seq_one_letter_code
_entity_poly.pdbx_strand_id
1 'polypeptide(L)'
;MIDKLYDLKKTQTDQKLMQKGQLQSKIDHIDTEVLLTQNKINTTGVQKYGAISDFTILAMHKNTMKLHIQKLEQQKKVYVSQLEGIVKEIIELQKEAEQYEYILSEEKKQRVLKVLKAEQEAADEYVQSKYISG
;
A
#
# COMPACT_ATOMS: atom_id res chain seq x y z
N MET A 1 -21.23 -5.75 -15.15
CA MET A 1 -19.85 -5.68 -15.69
C MET A 1 -19.01 -4.71 -14.88
N ILE A 2 -19.55 -3.54 -14.52
CA ILE A 2 -18.89 -2.56 -13.66
C ILE A 2 -18.65 -3.08 -12.24
N ASP A 3 -19.57 -3.85 -11.65
CA ASP A 3 -19.34 -4.50 -10.34
C ASP A 3 -18.06 -5.35 -10.32
N LYS A 4 -17.86 -6.15 -11.38
CA LYS A 4 -16.65 -6.99 -11.53
C LYS A 4 -15.38 -6.16 -11.66
N LEU A 5 -15.46 -4.98 -12.29
CA LEU A 5 -14.33 -4.06 -12.41
C LEU A 5 -14.01 -3.41 -11.06
N TYR A 6 -15.03 -2.99 -10.31
CA TYR A 6 -14.86 -2.46 -8.95
C TYR A 6 -14.18 -3.47 -8.03
N ASP A 7 -14.68 -4.71 -7.99
CA ASP A 7 -14.11 -5.79 -7.17
C ASP A 7 -12.66 -6.12 -7.58
N LEU A 8 -12.38 -6.08 -8.89
CA LEU A 8 -11.02 -6.28 -9.40
C LEU A 8 -10.08 -5.17 -8.92
N LYS A 9 -10.48 -3.90 -8.98
CA LYS A 9 -9.67 -2.77 -8.52
C LYS A 9 -9.42 -2.80 -7.01
N LYS A 10 -10.42 -3.22 -6.24
CA LYS A 10 -10.26 -3.44 -4.80
C LYS A 10 -9.24 -4.54 -4.51
N THR A 11 -9.34 -5.67 -5.19
CA THR A 11 -8.38 -6.78 -5.06
C THR A 11 -6.95 -6.35 -5.45
N GLN A 12 -6.80 -5.58 -6.53
CA GLN A 12 -5.52 -5.03 -6.95
C GLN A 12 -4.94 -4.09 -5.89
N THR A 13 -5.78 -3.26 -5.27
CA THR A 13 -5.38 -2.36 -4.18
C THR A 13 -4.88 -3.15 -2.97
N ASP A 14 -5.59 -4.21 -2.56
CA ASP A 14 -5.20 -5.07 -1.44
C ASP A 14 -3.85 -5.76 -1.70
N GLN A 15 -3.63 -6.26 -2.92
CA GLN A 15 -2.34 -6.84 -3.32
C GLN A 15 -1.20 -5.82 -3.21
N LYS A 16 -1.42 -4.58 -3.64
CA LYS A 16 -0.41 -3.51 -3.55
C LYS A 16 -0.14 -3.08 -2.12
N LEU A 17 -1.16 -3.05 -1.25
CA LEU A 17 -1.00 -2.82 0.18
C LEU A 17 -0.16 -3.91 0.85
N MET A 18 -0.36 -5.18 0.48
CA MET A 18 0.48 -6.27 0.96
C MET A 18 1.93 -6.11 0.51
N GLN A 19 2.18 -5.78 -0.77
CA GLN A 19 3.53 -5.52 -1.28
C GLN A 19 4.20 -4.35 -0.56
N LYS A 20 3.46 -3.26 -0.29
CA LYS A 20 3.93 -2.12 0.51
C LYS A 20 4.37 -2.59 1.91
N GLY A 21 3.57 -3.41 2.59
CA GLY A 21 3.91 -3.96 3.90
C GLY A 21 5.19 -4.81 3.89
N GLN A 22 5.38 -5.63 2.86
CA GLN A 22 6.61 -6.42 2.70
C GLN A 22 7.85 -5.55 2.50
N LEU A 23 7.76 -4.49 1.69
CA LEU A 23 8.87 -3.55 1.52
C LEU A 23 9.18 -2.79 2.80
N GLN A 24 8.14 -2.36 3.53
CA GLN A 24 8.32 -1.68 4.82
C GLN A 24 9.06 -2.57 5.81
N SER A 25 8.66 -3.83 5.95
CA SER A 25 9.33 -4.79 6.83
C SER A 25 10.81 -5.00 6.46
N LYS A 26 11.15 -5.01 5.16
CA LYS A 26 12.54 -5.08 4.71
C LYS A 26 13.34 -3.82 5.07
N ILE A 27 12.74 -2.64 4.96
CA ILE A 27 13.36 -1.37 5.37
C ILE A 27 13.62 -1.38 6.88
N ASP A 28 12.63 -1.78 7.68
CA ASP A 28 12.74 -1.84 9.14
C ASP A 28 13.82 -2.84 9.59
N HIS A 29 13.94 -3.97 8.87
CA HIS A 29 15.02 -4.94 9.09
C HIS A 29 16.40 -4.33 8.83
N ILE A 30 16.57 -3.61 7.71
CA ILE A 30 17.82 -2.89 7.40
C ILE A 30 18.14 -1.88 8.49
N ASP A 31 17.17 -1.10 8.95
CA ASP A 31 17.38 -0.08 9.99
C ASP A 31 17.84 -0.70 11.31
N THR A 32 17.25 -1.84 11.67
CA THR A 32 17.68 -2.62 12.83
C THR A 32 19.12 -3.11 12.66
N GLU A 33 19.49 -3.64 11.49
CA GLU A 33 20.83 -4.13 11.23
C GLU A 33 21.89 -3.02 11.23
N VAL A 34 21.58 -1.85 10.66
CA VAL A 34 22.43 -0.66 10.70
C VAL A 34 22.65 -0.23 12.15
N LEU A 35 21.59 -0.16 12.96
CA LEU A 35 21.70 0.20 14.37
C LEU A 35 22.58 -0.78 15.16
N LEU A 36 22.37 -2.09 14.97
CA LEU A 36 23.18 -3.13 15.60
C LEU A 36 24.66 -3.03 15.20
N THR A 37 24.92 -2.81 13.91
CA THR A 37 26.29 -2.66 13.39
C THR A 37 26.95 -1.39 13.92
N GLN A 38 26.22 -0.28 14.02
CA GLN A 38 26.71 0.96 14.60
C GLN A 38 27.04 0.79 16.09
N ASN A 39 26.20 0.09 16.84
CA ASN A 39 26.46 -0.24 18.24
C ASN A 39 27.72 -1.10 18.39
N LYS A 40 27.95 -2.08 17.50
CA LYS A 40 29.20 -2.86 17.45
C LYS A 40 30.41 -1.97 17.16
N ILE A 41 30.33 -1.05 16.19
CA ILE A 41 31.42 -0.09 15.91
C ILE A 41 31.78 0.73 17.16
N ASN A 42 30.77 1.19 17.90
CA ASN A 42 30.95 2.06 19.07
C ASN A 42 31.52 1.31 20.26
N THR A 43 31.13 0.04 20.46
CA THR A 43 31.54 -0.78 21.61
C THR A 43 32.83 -1.57 21.38
N THR A 44 33.21 -1.82 20.12
CA THR A 44 34.45 -2.54 19.81
C THR A 44 35.65 -1.64 20.12
N GLY A 45 36.56 -2.16 20.95
CA GLY A 45 37.80 -1.51 21.36
C GLY A 45 38.94 -2.51 21.48
N VAL A 46 40.12 -2.01 21.84
CA VAL A 46 41.32 -2.82 22.12
C VAL A 46 41.66 -2.77 23.60
N GLN A 47 42.45 -3.74 24.06
CA GLN A 47 42.94 -3.77 25.43
C GLN A 47 43.99 -2.67 25.66
N LYS A 48 44.01 -2.09 26.87
CA LYS A 48 44.89 -0.98 27.25
C LYS A 48 46.40 -1.28 27.06
N TYR A 49 46.79 -2.54 27.19
CA TYR A 49 48.17 -3.02 27.04
C TYR A 49 48.33 -3.99 25.85
N GLY A 50 47.43 -3.91 24.85
CA GLY A 50 47.49 -4.74 23.64
C GLY A 50 48.63 -4.35 22.71
N ALA A 51 48.91 -5.21 21.73
CA ALA A 51 49.95 -4.96 20.74
C ALA A 51 49.56 -3.78 19.83
N ILE A 52 50.53 -3.02 19.30
CA ILE A 52 50.26 -1.92 18.36
C ILE A 52 49.49 -2.41 17.13
N SER A 53 49.74 -3.65 16.69
CA SER A 53 49.00 -4.31 15.60
C SER A 53 47.49 -4.40 15.86
N ASP A 54 47.06 -4.51 17.13
CA ASP A 54 45.66 -4.64 17.50
C ASP A 54 44.87 -3.37 17.15
N PHE A 55 45.49 -2.20 17.22
CA PHE A 55 44.88 -0.93 16.82
C PHE A 55 44.65 -0.87 15.30
N THR A 56 45.60 -1.37 14.51
CA THR A 56 45.45 -1.45 13.05
C THR A 56 44.35 -2.42 12.66
N ILE A 57 44.28 -3.58 13.33
CA ILE A 57 43.22 -4.58 13.13
C ILE A 57 41.85 -3.99 13.50
N LEU A 58 41.75 -3.28 14.63
CA LEU A 58 40.53 -2.60 15.05
C LEU A 58 40.07 -1.58 13.99
N ALA A 59 41.00 -0.77 13.47
CA ALA A 59 40.69 0.22 12.45
C ALA A 59 40.15 -0.44 11.17
N MET A 60 40.80 -1.51 10.70
CA MET A 60 40.31 -2.29 9.55
C MET A 60 38.92 -2.85 9.80
N HIS A 61 38.69 -3.46 10.97
CA HIS A 61 37.40 -4.04 11.32
C HIS A 61 36.28 -2.98 11.36
N LYS A 62 36.53 -1.82 11.97
CA LYS A 62 35.56 -0.71 11.98
C LYS A 62 35.29 -0.18 10.57
N ASN A 63 36.30 -0.10 9.71
CA ASN A 63 36.12 0.33 8.32
C ASN A 63 35.28 -0.68 7.52
N THR A 64 35.47 -1.99 7.72
CA THR A 64 34.63 -3.03 7.12
C THR A 64 33.17 -2.90 7.56
N MET A 65 32.92 -2.65 8.85
CA MET A 65 31.55 -2.44 9.35
C MET A 65 30.91 -1.17 8.78
N LYS A 66 31.67 -0.07 8.63
CA LYS A 66 31.18 1.15 7.97
C LYS A 66 30.80 0.91 6.51
N LEU A 67 31.62 0.13 5.78
CA LEU A 67 31.31 -0.25 4.40
C LEU A 67 30.05 -1.12 4.32
N HIS A 68 29.84 -2.02 5.30
CA HIS A 68 28.62 -2.81 5.40
C HIS A 68 27.37 -1.92 5.57
N ILE A 69 27.43 -0.95 6.49
CA ILE A 69 26.35 0.04 6.68
C ILE A 69 26.05 0.79 5.38
N GLN A 70 27.07 1.25 4.65
CA GLN A 70 26.88 1.96 3.37
C GLN A 70 26.15 1.10 2.32
N LYS A 71 26.45 -0.20 2.26
CA LYS A 71 25.75 -1.14 1.37
C LYS A 71 24.28 -1.31 1.75
N LEU A 72 24.01 -1.47 3.05
CA LEU A 72 22.65 -1.56 3.58
C LEU A 72 21.84 -0.28 3.29
N GLU A 73 22.45 0.90 3.46
CA GLU A 73 21.80 2.18 3.15
C GLU A 73 21.49 2.33 1.65
N GLN A 74 22.38 1.88 0.76
CA GLN A 74 22.10 1.84 -0.67
C GLN A 74 20.92 0.93 -1.00
N GLN A 75 20.86 -0.26 -0.39
CA GLN A 75 19.74 -1.18 -0.57
C GLN A 75 18.44 -0.57 -0.04
N LYS A 76 18.47 0.08 1.13
CA LYS A 76 17.31 0.81 1.68
C LYS A 76 16.80 1.86 0.70
N LYS A 77 17.68 2.65 0.06
CA LYS A 77 17.27 3.65 -0.94
C LYS A 77 16.49 3.03 -2.10
N VAL A 78 16.91 1.84 -2.57
CA VAL A 78 16.19 1.12 -3.62
C VAL A 78 14.79 0.71 -3.14
N TYR A 79 14.67 0.16 -1.94
CA TYR A 79 13.36 -0.21 -1.38
C TYR A 79 12.44 0.99 -1.13
N VAL A 80 12.98 2.12 -0.68
CA VAL A 80 12.21 3.37 -0.51
C VAL A 80 11.67 3.86 -1.85
N SER A 81 12.50 3.86 -2.90
CA SER A 81 12.05 4.24 -4.25
C SER A 81 10.96 3.30 -4.80
N GLN A 82 11.09 2.00 -4.56
CA GLN A 82 10.04 1.03 -4.91
C GLN A 82 8.75 1.28 -4.14
N LEU A 83 8.85 1.61 -2.84
CA LEU A 83 7.71 1.91 -1.99
C LEU A 83 6.97 3.16 -2.46
N GLU A 84 7.68 4.22 -2.84
CA GLU A 84 7.10 5.42 -3.45
C GLU A 84 6.33 5.11 -4.73
N GLY A 85 6.86 4.22 -5.58
CA GLY A 85 6.18 3.72 -6.77
C GLY A 85 4.86 3.02 -6.44
N ILE A 86 4.90 2.07 -5.49
CA ILE A 86 3.70 1.34 -5.06
C ILE A 86 2.65 2.29 -4.46
N VAL A 87 3.07 3.30 -3.70
CA VAL A 87 2.13 4.28 -3.12
C VAL A 87 1.40 5.06 -4.23
N LYS A 88 2.09 5.47 -5.29
CA LYS A 88 1.46 6.13 -6.44
C LYS A 88 0.45 5.20 -7.12
N GLU A 89 0.81 3.94 -7.34
CA GLU A 89 -0.10 2.96 -7.93
C GLU A 89 -1.35 2.72 -7.08
N ILE A 90 -1.22 2.65 -5.74
CA ILE A 90 -2.35 2.52 -4.82
C ILE A 90 -3.30 3.72 -4.97
N ILE A 91 -2.77 4.93 -5.03
CA ILE A 91 -3.57 6.16 -5.18
C ILE A 91 -4.38 6.10 -6.48
N GLU A 92 -3.77 5.72 -7.60
CA GLU A 92 -4.49 5.61 -8.87
C GLU A 92 -5.57 4.52 -8.84
N LEU A 93 -5.27 3.35 -8.27
CA LEU A 93 -6.26 2.27 -8.11
C LEU A 93 -7.45 2.69 -7.23
N GLN A 94 -7.20 3.46 -6.17
CA GLN A 94 -8.24 3.99 -5.30
C GLN A 94 -9.14 4.99 -6.04
N LYS A 95 -8.56 5.92 -6.81
CA LYS A 95 -9.33 6.84 -7.66
C LYS A 95 -10.23 6.10 -8.65
N GLU A 96 -9.70 5.08 -9.33
CA GLU A 96 -10.48 4.27 -10.26
C GLU A 96 -11.61 3.50 -9.55
N ALA A 97 -11.34 2.94 -8.37
CA ALA A 97 -12.35 2.26 -7.57
C ALA A 97 -13.48 3.21 -7.16
N GLU A 98 -13.16 4.43 -6.71
CA GLU A 98 -14.15 5.46 -6.38
C GLU A 98 -15.02 5.85 -7.57
N GLN A 99 -14.43 5.97 -8.77
CA GLN A 99 -15.18 6.23 -9.99
C GLN A 99 -16.18 5.12 -10.30
N TYR A 100 -15.78 3.85 -10.17
CA TYR A 100 -16.68 2.73 -10.39
C TYR A 100 -17.78 2.67 -9.32
N GLU A 101 -17.45 2.93 -8.06
CA GLU A 101 -18.44 2.99 -6.98
C GLU A 101 -19.50 4.07 -7.24
N TYR A 102 -19.07 5.25 -7.70
CA TYR A 102 -19.98 6.32 -8.08
C TYR A 102 -20.95 5.88 -9.18
N ILE A 103 -20.44 5.27 -10.27
CA ILE A 103 -21.29 4.79 -11.37
C ILE A 103 -22.30 3.75 -10.89
N LEU A 104 -21.87 2.79 -10.07
CA LEU A 104 -22.77 1.77 -9.49
C LEU A 104 -23.87 2.39 -8.63
N SER A 105 -23.54 3.43 -7.87
CA SER A 105 -24.50 4.15 -7.05
C SER A 105 -25.58 4.84 -7.90
N GLU A 106 -25.19 5.45 -9.02
CA GLU A 106 -26.12 6.11 -9.94
C GLU A 106 -26.99 5.10 -10.69
N GLU A 107 -26.43 3.99 -11.16
CA GLU A 107 -27.21 2.90 -11.76
C GLU A 107 -28.27 2.34 -10.80
N LYS A 108 -27.94 2.25 -9.50
CA LYS A 108 -28.88 1.80 -8.47
C LYS A 108 -30.01 2.81 -8.28
N LYS A 109 -29.72 4.10 -8.19
CA LYS A 109 -30.73 5.17 -8.10
C LYS A 109 -31.67 5.15 -9.31
N GLN A 110 -31.12 5.05 -10.52
CA GLN A 110 -31.89 5.00 -11.76
C GLN A 110 -32.80 3.76 -11.82
N ARG A 111 -32.32 2.59 -11.36
CA ARG A 111 -33.15 1.38 -11.27
C ARG A 111 -34.35 1.57 -10.34
N VAL A 112 -34.14 2.15 -9.15
CA VAL A 112 -35.23 2.42 -8.19
C VAL A 112 -36.25 3.38 -8.79
N LEU A 113 -35.79 4.47 -9.41
CA LEU A 113 -36.66 5.45 -10.08
C LEU A 113 -37.53 4.81 -11.17
N LYS A 114 -36.97 3.91 -11.98
CA LYS A 114 -37.73 3.20 -13.02
C LYS A 114 -38.81 2.29 -12.44
N VAL A 115 -38.49 1.56 -11.36
CA VAL A 115 -39.46 0.71 -10.67
C VAL A 115 -40.60 1.54 -10.09
N LEU A 116 -40.29 2.62 -9.37
CA LEU A 116 -41.30 3.52 -8.82
C LEU A 116 -42.21 4.13 -9.90
N LYS A 117 -41.63 4.54 -11.04
CA LYS A 117 -42.42 5.07 -12.15
C LYS A 117 -43.37 4.03 -12.75
N ALA A 118 -42.89 2.80 -12.93
CA ALA A 118 -43.73 1.70 -13.44
C ALA A 118 -44.86 1.34 -12.46
N GLU A 119 -44.59 1.33 -11.15
CA GLU A 119 -45.61 1.13 -10.12
C GLU A 119 -46.67 2.24 -10.13
N GLN A 120 -46.22 3.49 -10.29
CA GLN A 120 -47.12 4.64 -10.37
C GLN A 120 -48.00 4.58 -11.62
N GLU A 121 -47.42 4.29 -12.79
CA GLU A 121 -48.17 4.11 -14.04
C GLU A 121 -49.21 2.99 -13.91
N ALA A 122 -48.85 1.83 -13.33
CA ALA A 122 -49.78 0.73 -13.10
C ALA A 122 -50.91 1.08 -12.12
N ALA A 123 -50.61 1.87 -11.08
CA ALA A 123 -51.61 2.37 -10.14
C ALA A 123 -52.57 3.36 -10.81
N ASP A 124 -52.04 4.29 -11.61
CA ASP A 124 -52.82 5.28 -12.34
C ASP A 124 -53.73 4.61 -13.39
N GLU A 125 -53.21 3.63 -14.14
CA GLU A 125 -53.99 2.81 -15.08
C GLU A 125 -55.10 2.02 -14.35
N TYR A 126 -54.78 1.41 -13.20
CA TYR A 126 -55.78 0.70 -12.40
C TYR A 126 -56.90 1.63 -11.95
N VAL A 127 -56.57 2.82 -11.44
CA VAL A 127 -57.56 3.84 -11.05
C VAL A 127 -58.42 4.25 -12.24
N GLN A 128 -57.81 4.58 -13.38
CA GLN A 128 -58.55 4.94 -14.60
C GLN A 128 -59.48 3.82 -15.07
N SER A 129 -59.04 2.57 -15.06
CA SER A 129 -59.86 1.43 -15.46
C SER A 129 -61.12 1.30 -14.61
N LYS A 130 -61.03 1.56 -13.30
CA LYS A 130 -62.18 1.54 -12.38
C LYS A 130 -63.18 2.65 -12.68
N TYR A 131 -62.72 3.83 -13.08
CA TYR A 131 -63.59 4.96 -13.45
C TYR A 131 -64.27 4.78 -14.82
N ILE A 132 -63.66 4.06 -15.76
CA ILE A 132 -64.22 3.83 -17.11
C ILE A 132 -65.24 2.67 -17.12
N SER A 133 -65.14 1.74 -16.16
CA SER A 133 -66.04 0.57 -16.04
C SER A 133 -67.33 0.80 -15.24
N GLY A 134 -67.55 2.01 -14.70
CA GLY A 134 -68.77 2.42 -13.98
C GLY A 134 -69.61 3.38 -14.80
#